data_AF-A0A8H3GRB1-F1
#
_entry.id   AF-A0A8H3GRB1-F1
#
_cell.length_a   1.000
_cell.length_b   1.000
_cell.length_c   1.000
_cell.angle_alpha   90.00
_cell.angle_beta   90.00
_cell.angle_gamma   90.00
#
_symmetry.space_group_name_H-M   'P 1'
#
loop_
_entity.id
_entity.type
_entity.pdbx_description
1 polymer ?
#
loop_
_entity_poly.entity_id
_entity_poly.type
_entity_poly.pdbx_seq_one_letter_code
_entity_poly.pdbx_strand_id
1 'polypeptide(L)'
;MSITESSPTLFYDLLAPRPGVARNSFPATDLIYKLLHHIATDVSSFRRNCQVSYRLIEYARDVYDGINTRILQAEESGSWEHYDAYNQAIPALEEVLLSIMEVTEVERDEYLVGSAGYNPDLIESMAGWIEQSITDWQKRREKIRNVLDKLRTEEAFKDMVVAAEDYEHEVYDARVHDDQIFLQNLLTPLEDNKRRVERGKSQNSEMVGKAKENLQSVLDLLRASPKTVFEQELLDLAIKCAMTAYAITEVMKRDEIKMDPELYDRVYGNHIWDTAQGLASI
;
A
#
# COMPACT_ATOMS: atom_id res chain seq x y z
N MET A 1 23.86 -26.93 -5.75
CA MET A 1 23.26 -25.96 -4.82
C MET A 1 23.39 -24.60 -5.47
N SER A 2 22.34 -24.18 -6.19
CA SER A 2 22.26 -22.85 -6.79
C SER A 2 21.89 -21.88 -5.69
N ILE A 3 22.69 -20.84 -5.49
CA ILE A 3 22.33 -19.71 -4.65
C ILE A 3 21.22 -19.02 -5.42
N THR A 4 19.97 -19.20 -4.99
CA THR A 4 18.87 -18.34 -5.41
C THR A 4 19.20 -16.95 -4.91
N GLU A 5 19.51 -16.03 -5.83
CA GLU A 5 19.63 -14.60 -5.53
C GLU A 5 18.27 -14.12 -5.01
N SER A 6 18.16 -14.10 -3.69
CA SER A 6 17.08 -13.40 -2.99
C SER A 6 17.14 -11.92 -3.38
N SER A 7 16.00 -11.37 -3.82
CA SER A 7 15.81 -9.94 -4.12
C SER A 7 16.56 -9.07 -3.09
N PRO A 8 17.50 -8.18 -3.50
CA PRO A 8 18.43 -7.47 -2.59
C PRO A 8 17.75 -6.50 -1.59
N THR A 9 16.44 -6.41 -1.59
CA THR A 9 15.70 -5.14 -1.50
C THR A 9 15.32 -4.70 -0.10
N LEU A 10 15.53 -5.53 0.93
CA LEU A 10 15.24 -5.16 2.31
C LEU A 10 16.39 -4.45 3.05
N PHE A 11 17.60 -4.34 2.44
CA PHE A 11 18.80 -3.85 3.14
C PHE A 11 19.66 -2.82 2.38
N TYR A 12 19.29 -2.41 1.16
CA TYR A 12 20.01 -1.38 0.43
C TYR A 12 19.36 0.01 0.61
N ASP A 13 20.19 1.05 0.53
CA ASP A 13 19.71 2.41 0.30
C ASP A 13 18.86 2.38 -0.98
N LEU A 14 17.55 2.62 -0.84
CA LEU A 14 16.54 2.60 -1.92
C LEU A 14 16.97 3.42 -3.13
N LEU A 15 17.79 4.45 -2.89
CA LEU A 15 18.25 5.37 -3.91
C LEU A 15 19.63 5.04 -4.43
N ALA A 16 20.40 4.12 -3.82
CA ALA A 16 21.70 3.73 -4.35
C ALA A 16 21.54 3.02 -5.72
N PRO A 17 22.42 3.32 -6.71
CA PRO A 17 22.37 2.64 -8.00
C PRO A 17 22.58 1.14 -7.83
N ARG A 18 22.11 0.34 -8.80
CA ARG A 18 22.34 -1.12 -8.79
C ARG A 18 23.85 -1.43 -8.71
N PRO A 19 24.27 -2.50 -8.02
CA PRO A 19 25.66 -2.94 -8.02
C PRO A 19 26.22 -3.06 -9.44
N GLY A 20 27.36 -2.40 -9.69
CA GLY A 20 27.99 -2.38 -11.02
C GLY A 20 27.52 -1.26 -11.95
N VAL A 21 26.54 -0.43 -11.55
CA VAL A 21 26.11 0.76 -12.29
C VAL A 21 26.76 2.02 -11.70
N ALA A 22 27.53 2.74 -12.52
CA ALA A 22 28.05 4.05 -12.15
C ALA A 22 26.96 5.11 -12.33
N ARG A 23 26.63 5.86 -11.28
CA ARG A 23 25.64 6.93 -11.37
C ARG A 23 26.26 8.18 -12.01
N ASN A 24 25.85 8.43 -13.24
CA ASN A 24 26.08 9.70 -13.92
C ASN A 24 24.89 10.64 -13.62
N SER A 25 25.17 11.91 -13.36
CA SER A 25 24.14 12.92 -13.10
C SER A 25 24.21 13.99 -14.18
N PHE A 26 23.08 14.25 -14.83
CA PHE A 26 22.95 15.23 -15.89
C PHE A 26 21.90 16.29 -15.51
N PRO A 27 22.10 17.57 -15.88
CA PRO A 27 21.12 18.62 -15.59
C PRO A 27 19.71 18.32 -16.12
N ALA A 28 19.62 17.59 -17.24
CA ALA A 28 18.35 17.20 -17.85
C ALA A 28 17.51 16.26 -16.99
N THR A 29 18.10 15.59 -15.99
CA THR A 29 17.42 14.61 -15.13
C THR A 29 17.34 15.04 -13.66
N ASP A 30 17.64 16.31 -13.35
CA ASP A 30 17.65 16.85 -11.98
C ASP A 30 16.26 16.81 -11.31
N LEU A 31 15.19 17.05 -12.08
CA LEU A 31 13.82 16.94 -11.56
C LEU A 31 13.48 15.50 -11.18
N ILE A 32 13.78 14.53 -12.05
CA ILE A 32 13.58 13.09 -11.76
C ILE A 32 14.32 12.69 -10.49
N TYR A 33 15.59 13.11 -10.35
CA TYR A 33 16.39 12.83 -9.16
C TYR A 33 15.71 13.35 -7.88
N LYS A 34 15.22 14.61 -7.89
CA LYS A 34 14.53 15.22 -6.75
C LYS A 34 13.21 14.52 -6.42
N LEU A 35 12.42 14.19 -7.43
CA LEU A 35 11.16 13.45 -7.26
C LEU A 35 11.40 12.07 -6.66
N LEU A 36 12.37 11.31 -7.20
CA LEU A 36 12.76 10.00 -6.66
C LEU A 36 13.16 10.09 -5.19
N HIS A 37 13.98 11.07 -4.81
CA HIS A 37 14.40 11.24 -3.42
C HIS A 37 13.23 11.53 -2.49
N HIS A 38 12.32 12.40 -2.93
CA HIS A 38 11.15 12.76 -2.14
C HIS A 38 10.23 11.56 -1.93
N ILE A 39 9.86 10.87 -3.01
CA ILE A 39 8.94 9.72 -2.98
C ILE A 39 9.58 8.56 -2.21
N ALA A 40 10.87 8.27 -2.40
CA ALA A 40 11.56 7.22 -1.65
C ALA A 40 11.61 7.51 -0.14
N THR A 41 11.73 8.79 0.25
CA THR A 41 11.66 9.19 1.66
C THR A 41 10.28 8.87 2.24
N ASP A 42 9.20 9.20 1.53
CA ASP A 42 7.85 8.85 1.96
C ASP A 42 7.65 7.33 2.03
N VAL A 43 8.04 6.60 0.99
CA VAL A 43 7.92 5.14 0.89
C VAL A 43 8.66 4.42 2.02
N SER A 44 9.81 4.94 2.46
CA SER A 44 10.57 4.35 3.58
C SER A 44 9.80 4.35 4.91
N SER A 45 8.78 5.19 5.02
CA SER A 45 7.91 5.31 6.20
C SER A 45 6.60 4.54 6.06
N PHE A 46 6.35 3.90 4.92
CA PHE A 46 5.14 3.14 4.69
C PHE A 46 5.04 1.98 5.66
N ARG A 47 3.81 1.71 6.08
CA ARG A 47 3.48 0.57 6.96
C ARG A 47 2.50 -0.41 6.31
N ARG A 48 2.00 -0.08 5.13
CA ARG A 48 1.21 -0.93 4.22
C ARG A 48 1.66 -0.63 2.78
N ASN A 49 1.39 -1.52 1.83
CA ASN A 49 1.88 -1.43 0.44
C ASN A 49 3.43 -1.36 0.31
N CYS A 50 4.17 -1.83 1.33
CA CYS A 50 5.61 -1.67 1.42
C CYS A 50 6.34 -2.37 0.26
N GLN A 51 6.08 -3.66 0.03
CA GLN A 51 6.81 -4.45 -0.97
C GLN A 51 6.57 -3.94 -2.39
N VAL A 52 5.34 -3.53 -2.71
CA VAL A 52 4.99 -2.96 -4.03
C VAL A 52 5.63 -1.58 -4.20
N SER A 53 5.57 -0.72 -3.18
CA SER A 53 6.14 0.63 -3.25
C SER A 53 7.66 0.63 -3.28
N TYR A 54 8.33 -0.30 -2.60
CA TYR A 54 9.79 -0.45 -2.69
C TYR A 54 10.22 -0.82 -4.11
N ARG A 55 9.51 -1.78 -4.74
CA ARG A 55 9.73 -2.13 -6.14
C ARG A 55 9.47 -0.96 -7.08
N LEU A 56 8.43 -0.17 -6.85
CA LEU A 56 8.16 1.04 -7.63
C LEU A 56 9.37 1.99 -7.63
N ILE A 57 9.96 2.26 -6.46
CA ILE A 57 11.15 3.09 -6.34
C ILE A 57 12.34 2.48 -7.06
N GLU A 58 12.57 1.18 -6.91
CA GLU A 58 13.65 0.47 -7.59
C GLU A 58 13.53 0.57 -9.10
N TYR A 59 12.35 0.30 -9.65
CA TYR A 59 12.11 0.42 -11.08
C TYR A 59 12.30 1.84 -11.58
N ALA A 60 11.75 2.82 -10.87
CA ALA A 60 11.90 4.22 -11.25
C ALA A 60 13.37 4.68 -11.19
N ARG A 61 14.13 4.20 -10.20
CA ARG A 61 15.59 4.40 -10.11
C ARG A 61 16.32 3.75 -11.29
N ASP A 62 15.96 2.53 -11.64
CA ASP A 62 16.61 1.80 -12.72
C ASP A 62 16.33 2.45 -14.09
N VAL A 63 15.11 2.95 -14.31
CA VAL A 63 14.78 3.78 -15.47
C VAL A 63 15.62 5.07 -15.48
N TYR A 64 15.75 5.75 -14.33
CA TYR A 64 16.60 6.95 -14.21
C TYR A 64 18.07 6.68 -14.54
N ASP A 65 18.64 5.60 -13.99
CA ASP A 65 20.03 5.20 -14.28
C ASP A 65 20.18 4.81 -15.78
N GLY A 66 19.16 4.18 -16.38
CA GLY A 66 19.08 3.89 -17.81
C GLY A 66 19.05 5.16 -18.68
N ILE A 67 18.23 6.14 -18.33
CA ILE A 67 18.16 7.45 -19.00
C ILE A 67 19.54 8.13 -18.99
N ASN A 68 20.20 8.20 -17.84
CA ASN A 68 21.53 8.82 -17.74
C ASN A 68 22.59 8.05 -18.55
N THR A 69 22.48 6.73 -18.63
CA THR A 69 23.35 5.92 -19.50
C THR A 69 23.14 6.28 -20.98
N ARG A 70 21.89 6.48 -21.42
CA ARG A 70 21.58 6.89 -22.80
C ARG A 70 22.06 8.30 -23.12
N ILE A 71 21.96 9.24 -22.17
CA ILE A 71 22.51 10.59 -22.33
C ILE A 71 24.02 10.51 -22.58
N LEU A 72 24.75 9.77 -21.74
CA LEU A 72 26.19 9.59 -21.91
C LEU A 72 26.53 8.98 -23.28
N GLN A 73 25.82 7.93 -23.68
CA GLN A 73 26.03 7.29 -24.98
C GLN A 73 25.77 8.25 -26.15
N ALA A 74 24.73 9.10 -26.06
CA ALA A 74 24.45 10.10 -27.08
C ALA A 74 25.55 11.17 -27.16
N GLU A 75 26.08 11.63 -26.03
CA GLU A 75 27.19 12.59 -25.97
C GLU A 75 28.49 12.02 -26.54
N GLU A 76 28.79 10.75 -26.25
CA GLU A 76 30.02 10.09 -26.70
C GLU A 76 29.95 9.65 -28.17
N SER A 77 28.81 9.12 -28.61
CA SER A 77 28.67 8.51 -29.93
C SER A 77 28.01 9.42 -30.97
N GLY A 78 27.36 10.50 -30.56
CA GLY A 78 26.51 11.33 -31.42
C GLY A 78 25.28 10.61 -31.97
N SER A 79 24.81 9.54 -31.30
CA SER A 79 23.67 8.72 -31.77
C SER A 79 22.34 9.44 -31.55
N TRP A 80 21.64 9.71 -32.65
CA TRP A 80 20.26 10.22 -32.62
C TRP A 80 19.28 9.23 -31.98
N GLU A 81 19.54 7.92 -32.07
CA GLU A 81 18.69 6.91 -31.45
C GLU A 81 18.74 7.00 -29.92
N HIS A 82 19.93 7.18 -29.34
CA HIS A 82 20.07 7.39 -27.89
C HIS A 82 19.46 8.72 -27.46
N TYR A 83 19.61 9.77 -28.29
CA TYR A 83 18.97 11.06 -28.08
C TYR A 83 17.44 10.94 -28.00
N ASP A 84 16.82 10.34 -29.01
CA ASP A 84 15.37 10.19 -29.08
C ASP A 84 14.84 9.35 -27.92
N ALA A 85 15.55 8.27 -27.55
CA ALA A 85 15.17 7.39 -26.46
C ALA A 85 15.13 8.13 -25.10
N TYR A 86 16.20 8.84 -24.72
CA TYR A 86 16.18 9.55 -23.43
C TYR A 86 15.22 10.75 -23.45
N ASN A 87 15.07 11.42 -24.60
CA ASN A 87 14.21 12.60 -24.73
C ASN A 87 12.71 12.24 -24.61
N GLN A 88 12.34 11.01 -24.97
CA GLN A 88 10.99 10.48 -24.72
C GLN A 88 10.81 9.96 -23.29
N ALA A 89 11.84 9.33 -22.72
CA ALA A 89 11.78 8.72 -21.39
C ALA A 89 11.72 9.74 -20.24
N ILE A 90 12.42 10.88 -20.35
CA ILE A 90 12.43 11.91 -19.30
C ILE A 90 11.01 12.40 -18.94
N PRO A 91 10.22 12.97 -19.86
CA PRO A 91 8.89 13.48 -19.53
C PRO A 91 7.95 12.38 -19.06
N ALA A 92 8.07 11.17 -19.60
CA ALA A 92 7.27 10.03 -19.17
C ALA A 92 7.55 9.65 -17.71
N LEU A 93 8.83 9.60 -17.30
CA LEU A 93 9.19 9.28 -15.92
C LEU A 93 8.80 10.41 -14.95
N GLU A 94 8.97 11.67 -15.34
CA GLU A 94 8.51 12.81 -14.56
C GLU A 94 7.01 12.75 -14.30
N GLU A 95 6.19 12.49 -15.33
CA GLU A 95 4.74 12.35 -15.18
C GLU A 95 4.37 11.22 -14.22
N VAL A 96 5.03 10.07 -14.34
CA VAL A 96 4.79 8.92 -13.47
C VAL A 96 5.07 9.27 -12.01
N LEU A 97 6.23 9.87 -11.73
CA LEU A 97 6.66 10.25 -10.39
C LEU A 97 5.78 11.36 -9.78
N LEU A 98 5.43 12.38 -10.56
CA LEU A 98 4.51 13.42 -10.13
C LEU A 98 3.14 12.84 -9.77
N SER A 99 2.64 11.88 -10.56
CA SER A 99 1.31 11.31 -10.35
C SER A 99 1.17 10.45 -9.09
N ILE A 100 2.27 9.97 -8.52
CA ILE A 100 2.26 9.14 -7.31
C ILE A 100 2.59 9.94 -6.04
N MET A 101 3.19 11.12 -6.17
CA MET A 101 3.62 11.96 -5.05
C MET A 101 2.48 12.28 -4.06
N GLU A 102 1.32 12.67 -4.57
CA GLU A 102 0.14 12.94 -3.73
C GLU A 102 -0.33 11.70 -2.96
N VAL A 103 -0.15 10.50 -3.53
CA VAL A 103 -0.52 9.25 -2.88
C VAL A 103 0.51 8.89 -1.81
N THR A 104 1.80 9.09 -2.07
CA THR A 104 2.86 8.72 -1.11
C THR A 104 2.86 9.59 0.13
N GLU A 105 2.57 10.88 -0.02
CA GLU A 105 2.46 11.79 1.12
C GLU A 105 1.34 11.34 2.08
N VAL A 106 0.16 11.05 1.54
CA VAL A 106 -0.98 10.60 2.36
C VAL A 106 -0.74 9.21 2.92
N GLU A 107 -0.13 8.29 2.17
CA GLU A 107 0.15 6.93 2.63
C GLU A 107 1.24 6.86 3.72
N ARG A 108 2.19 7.81 3.70
CA ARG A 108 3.17 8.02 4.79
C ARG A 108 2.47 8.40 6.09
N ASP A 109 1.51 9.32 6.01
CA ASP A 109 0.86 9.91 7.18
C ASP A 109 -0.30 9.03 7.70
N GLU A 110 -1.01 8.35 6.80
CA GLU A 110 -2.18 7.53 7.10
C GLU A 110 -1.90 6.03 7.00
N TYR A 111 -1.73 5.39 8.15
CA TYR A 111 -1.53 3.94 8.20
C TYR A 111 -2.83 3.15 8.41
N LEU A 112 -3.49 3.37 9.55
CA LEU A 112 -4.76 2.76 9.93
C LEU A 112 -5.84 3.83 10.00
N VAL A 113 -7.11 3.42 9.92
CA VAL A 113 -8.26 4.31 10.09
C VAL A 113 -8.20 4.97 11.48
N GLY A 114 -7.58 6.14 11.55
CA GLY A 114 -7.33 6.82 12.81
C GLY A 114 -8.59 7.51 13.28
N SER A 115 -8.97 7.29 14.54
CA SER A 115 -10.14 7.97 15.10
C SER A 115 -10.03 9.50 14.96
N ALA A 116 -8.82 10.07 14.98
CA ALA A 116 -8.56 11.50 14.77
C ALA A 116 -9.21 12.09 13.50
N GLY A 117 -9.45 11.27 12.47
CA GLY A 117 -10.17 11.69 11.27
C GLY A 117 -11.70 11.69 11.42
N TYR A 118 -12.26 11.00 12.42
CA TYR A 118 -13.68 11.08 12.75
C TYR A 118 -13.95 12.35 13.56
N ASN A 119 -14.49 13.36 12.89
CA ASN A 119 -15.06 14.55 13.52
C ASN A 119 -16.59 14.48 13.40
N PRO A 120 -17.33 14.26 14.50
CA PRO A 120 -18.80 14.21 14.50
C PRO A 120 -19.45 15.47 13.93
N ASP A 121 -18.78 16.62 14.00
CA ASP A 121 -19.29 17.90 13.49
C ASP A 121 -19.13 18.06 11.97
N LEU A 122 -18.27 17.27 11.33
CA LEU A 122 -17.97 17.35 9.88
C LEU A 122 -18.45 16.13 9.09
N ILE A 123 -18.78 15.04 9.77
CA ILE A 123 -19.09 13.75 9.15
C ILE A 123 -20.53 13.38 9.48
N GLU A 124 -21.39 13.36 8.46
CA GLU A 124 -22.83 13.08 8.58
C GLU A 124 -23.12 11.73 9.26
N SER A 125 -22.24 10.74 9.12
CA SER A 125 -22.34 9.48 9.87
C SER A 125 -21.02 8.70 9.95
N MET A 126 -20.86 7.93 11.05
CA MET A 126 -19.75 6.98 11.21
C MET A 126 -19.65 5.99 10.03
N ALA A 127 -20.79 5.53 9.51
CA ALA A 127 -20.83 4.61 8.36
C ALA A 127 -20.20 5.25 7.11
N GLY A 128 -20.57 6.50 6.80
CA GLY A 128 -20.01 7.23 5.67
C GLY A 128 -18.50 7.48 5.80
N TRP A 129 -18.00 7.74 7.02
CA TRP A 129 -16.55 7.87 7.26
C TRP A 129 -15.78 6.56 7.06
N ILE A 130 -16.34 5.44 7.54
CA ILE A 130 -15.72 4.11 7.34
C ILE A 130 -15.71 3.78 5.85
N GLU A 131 -16.82 4.00 5.14
CA GLU A 131 -16.93 3.77 3.70
C GLU A 131 -15.94 4.63 2.90
N GLN A 132 -15.81 5.92 3.25
CA GLN A 132 -14.84 6.81 2.63
C GLN A 132 -13.41 6.33 2.89
N SER A 133 -13.09 5.94 4.12
CA SER A 133 -11.76 5.44 4.49
C SER A 133 -11.38 4.16 3.71
N ILE A 134 -12.33 3.24 3.54
CA ILE A 134 -12.14 2.03 2.73
C ILE A 134 -11.94 2.40 1.26
N THR A 135 -12.78 3.28 0.73
CA THR A 135 -12.70 3.74 -0.67
C THR A 135 -11.35 4.40 -0.96
N ASP A 136 -10.86 5.25 -0.06
CA ASP A 136 -9.59 5.95 -0.21
C ASP A 136 -8.41 4.99 -0.11
N TRP A 137 -8.46 4.00 0.78
CA TRP A 137 -7.46 2.94 0.81
C TRP A 137 -7.43 2.17 -0.51
N GLN A 138 -8.58 1.75 -1.05
CA GLN A 138 -8.65 1.02 -2.31
C GLN A 138 -8.07 1.83 -3.48
N LYS A 139 -8.48 3.09 -3.62
CA LYS A 139 -7.99 3.99 -4.68
C LYS A 139 -6.49 4.18 -4.62
N ARG A 140 -5.93 4.40 -3.42
CA ARG A 140 -4.48 4.56 -3.22
C ARG A 140 -3.72 3.29 -3.55
N ARG A 141 -4.18 2.14 -3.04
CA ARG A 141 -3.63 0.81 -3.33
C ARG A 141 -3.61 0.53 -4.83
N GLU A 142 -4.72 0.81 -5.52
CA GLU A 142 -4.82 0.65 -6.97
C GLU A 142 -3.87 1.59 -7.72
N LYS A 143 -3.80 2.87 -7.32
CA LYS A 143 -2.91 3.86 -7.93
C LYS A 143 -1.44 3.48 -7.81
N ILE A 144 -0.97 3.01 -6.65
CA ILE A 144 0.40 2.51 -6.45
C ILE A 144 0.70 1.35 -7.41
N ARG A 145 -0.22 0.39 -7.51
CA ARG A 145 -0.05 -0.81 -8.36
C ARG A 145 -0.06 -0.45 -9.85
N ASN A 146 -0.96 0.43 -10.26
CA ASN A 146 -1.05 0.90 -11.64
C ASN A 146 0.19 1.69 -12.05
N VAL A 147 0.78 2.47 -11.13
CA VAL A 147 2.04 3.18 -11.38
C VAL A 147 3.20 2.20 -11.54
N LEU A 148 3.28 1.17 -10.69
CA LEU A 148 4.27 0.11 -10.84
C LEU A 148 4.13 -0.60 -12.19
N ASP A 149 2.90 -0.89 -12.63
CA ASP A 149 2.65 -1.49 -13.93
C ASP A 149 3.04 -0.55 -15.08
N LYS A 150 2.70 0.75 -14.98
CA LYS A 150 3.07 1.78 -15.97
C LYS A 150 4.59 1.90 -16.15
N LEU A 151 5.36 1.90 -15.06
CA LEU A 151 6.84 1.93 -15.11
C LEU A 151 7.45 0.78 -15.93
N ARG A 152 6.70 -0.29 -16.18
CA ARG A 152 7.17 -1.47 -16.90
C ARG A 152 6.66 -1.56 -18.31
N THR A 153 5.43 -1.15 -18.53
CA THR A 153 4.75 -1.36 -19.81
C THR A 153 4.82 -0.14 -20.72
N GLU A 154 5.20 1.02 -20.18
CA GLU A 154 5.34 2.24 -20.98
C GLU A 154 6.47 2.08 -22.01
N GLU A 155 6.15 2.30 -23.28
CA GLU A 155 7.10 2.11 -24.39
C GLU A 155 8.33 3.04 -24.25
N ALA A 156 8.15 4.21 -23.64
CA ALA A 156 9.23 5.16 -23.38
C ALA A 156 10.33 4.60 -22.47
N PHE A 157 10.05 3.56 -21.69
CA PHE A 157 11.03 2.93 -20.79
C PHE A 157 11.61 1.62 -21.34
N LYS A 158 11.20 1.26 -22.56
CA LYS A 158 11.72 0.07 -23.23
C LYS A 158 13.24 0.18 -23.38
N ASP A 159 13.92 -0.94 -23.13
CA ASP A 159 15.38 -1.05 -23.18
C ASP A 159 16.14 -0.10 -22.22
N MET A 160 15.45 0.52 -21.24
CA MET A 160 16.05 1.28 -20.15
C MET A 160 16.33 0.42 -18.91
N VAL A 161 15.55 -0.66 -18.74
CA VAL A 161 15.65 -1.59 -17.61
C VAL A 161 15.86 -3.01 -18.13
N VAL A 162 16.71 -3.79 -17.45
CA VAL A 162 16.89 -5.21 -17.75
C VAL A 162 15.63 -5.96 -17.33
N ALA A 163 14.99 -6.64 -18.29
CA ALA A 163 13.82 -7.48 -18.02
C ALA A 163 14.20 -8.63 -17.08
N ALA A 164 13.53 -8.74 -15.94
CA ALA A 164 13.65 -9.89 -15.05
C ALA A 164 12.71 -11.01 -15.53
N GLU A 165 13.23 -12.24 -15.62
CA GLU A 165 12.52 -13.39 -16.21
C GLU A 165 11.27 -13.82 -15.43
N ASP A 166 11.18 -13.52 -14.13
CA ASP A 166 10.08 -13.97 -13.24
C ASP A 166 9.31 -12.83 -12.56
N TYR A 167 9.33 -11.67 -13.19
CA TYR A 167 8.88 -10.45 -12.52
C TYR A 167 7.38 -10.40 -12.21
N GLU A 168 6.54 -10.96 -13.08
CA GLU A 168 5.09 -11.00 -12.83
C GLU A 168 4.76 -11.75 -11.54
N HIS A 169 5.46 -12.87 -11.28
CA HIS A 169 5.30 -13.60 -10.02
C HIS A 169 5.85 -12.79 -8.84
N GLU A 170 6.97 -12.09 -9.01
CA GLU A 170 7.53 -11.26 -7.95
C GLU A 170 6.58 -10.13 -7.52
N VAL A 171 6.00 -9.41 -8.48
CA VAL A 171 5.02 -8.34 -8.18
C VAL A 171 3.74 -8.90 -7.61
N TYR A 172 3.29 -10.03 -8.14
CA TYR A 172 2.13 -10.71 -7.58
C TYR A 172 2.36 -11.08 -6.11
N ASP A 173 3.51 -11.65 -5.80
CA ASP A 173 3.89 -12.03 -4.45
C ASP A 173 4.04 -10.83 -3.52
N ALA A 174 4.61 -9.73 -4.02
CA ALA A 174 4.67 -8.45 -3.30
C ALA A 174 3.27 -7.92 -2.94
N ARG A 175 2.33 -7.94 -3.90
CA ARG A 175 0.94 -7.51 -3.69
C ARG A 175 0.24 -8.35 -2.63
N VAL A 176 0.37 -9.67 -2.73
CA VAL A 176 -0.22 -10.62 -1.76
C VAL A 176 0.40 -10.44 -0.39
N HIS A 177 1.72 -10.28 -0.31
CA HIS A 177 2.42 -10.04 0.95
C HIS A 177 1.92 -8.76 1.63
N ASP A 178 1.86 -7.65 0.91
CA ASP A 178 1.41 -6.37 1.46
C ASP A 178 -0.03 -6.45 2.00
N ASP A 179 -0.92 -7.11 1.27
CA ASP A 179 -2.32 -7.28 1.68
C ASP A 179 -2.44 -8.19 2.92
N GLN A 180 -1.70 -9.29 2.98
CA GLN A 180 -1.68 -10.18 4.15
C GLN A 180 -1.08 -9.50 5.39
N ILE A 181 -0.02 -8.72 5.22
CA ILE A 181 0.58 -7.93 6.29
C ILE A 181 -0.39 -6.84 6.76
N PHE A 182 -1.08 -6.16 5.84
CA PHE A 182 -2.07 -5.16 6.21
C PHE A 182 -3.24 -5.77 6.99
N LEU A 183 -3.76 -6.92 6.56
CA LEU A 183 -4.78 -7.63 7.32
C LEU A 183 -4.28 -8.02 8.71
N GLN A 184 -3.07 -8.59 8.83
CA GLN A 184 -2.46 -8.92 10.13
C GLN A 184 -2.32 -7.69 11.04
N ASN A 185 -1.95 -6.55 10.46
CA ASN A 185 -1.79 -5.27 11.15
C ASN A 185 -3.13 -4.68 11.61
N LEU A 186 -4.25 -5.00 10.96
CA LEU A 186 -5.60 -4.65 11.43
C LEU A 186 -6.06 -5.58 12.56
N LEU A 187 -5.71 -6.87 12.50
CA LEU A 187 -6.11 -7.87 13.51
C LEU A 187 -5.39 -7.70 14.85
N THR A 188 -4.17 -7.17 14.85
CA THR A 188 -3.37 -7.02 16.06
C THR A 188 -4.00 -6.01 17.04
N PRO A 189 -4.32 -4.77 16.63
CA PRO A 189 -5.01 -3.81 17.49
C PRO A 189 -6.40 -4.25 17.92
N LEU A 190 -7.13 -5.04 17.11
CA LEU A 190 -8.46 -5.51 17.52
C LEU A 190 -8.45 -6.28 18.85
N GLU A 191 -7.38 -7.02 19.14
CA GLU A 191 -7.19 -7.67 20.44
C GLU A 191 -6.98 -6.66 21.57
N ASP A 192 -6.17 -5.63 21.33
CA ASP A 192 -5.97 -4.56 22.31
C ASP A 192 -7.26 -3.78 22.56
N ASN A 193 -8.09 -3.66 21.51
CA ASN A 193 -9.36 -2.94 21.54
C ASN A 193 -10.41 -3.70 22.33
N LYS A 194 -10.41 -5.03 22.27
CA LYS A 194 -11.32 -5.92 23.00
C LYS A 194 -11.44 -5.56 24.48
N ARG A 195 -10.31 -5.36 25.17
CA ARG A 195 -10.27 -4.99 26.61
C ARG A 195 -10.86 -3.61 26.90
N ARG A 196 -10.78 -2.69 25.93
CA ARG A 196 -11.27 -1.31 26.10
C ARG A 196 -12.78 -1.24 25.83
N VAL A 197 -13.27 -2.00 24.86
CA VAL A 197 -14.68 -2.12 24.50
C VAL A 197 -15.50 -2.83 25.59
N GLU A 198 -14.88 -3.77 26.32
CA GLU A 198 -15.50 -4.48 27.45
C GLU A 198 -16.05 -3.55 28.54
N ARG A 199 -15.50 -2.34 28.68
CA ARG A 199 -15.92 -1.35 29.68
C ARG A 199 -17.34 -0.80 29.46
N GLY A 200 -17.90 -0.93 28.25
CA GLY A 200 -19.28 -0.52 27.96
C GLY A 200 -20.28 -1.67 28.08
N LYS A 201 -20.03 -2.81 27.40
CA LYS A 201 -20.84 -4.04 27.47
C LYS A 201 -19.94 -5.26 27.23
N SER A 202 -20.03 -6.29 28.08
CA SER A 202 -19.22 -7.52 27.95
C SER A 202 -19.49 -8.28 26.65
N GLN A 203 -20.73 -8.24 26.14
CA GLN A 203 -21.11 -8.87 24.86
C GLN A 203 -20.32 -8.31 23.66
N ASN A 204 -19.97 -7.02 23.67
CA ASN A 204 -19.22 -6.41 22.57
C ASN A 204 -17.78 -6.92 22.52
N SER A 205 -17.16 -7.18 23.68
CA SER A 205 -15.84 -7.81 23.78
C SER A 205 -15.83 -9.23 23.19
N GLU A 206 -16.91 -9.99 23.43
CA GLU A 206 -17.08 -11.32 22.83
C GLU A 206 -17.25 -11.23 21.31
N MET A 207 -18.02 -10.26 20.81
CA MET A 207 -18.24 -10.06 19.38
C MET A 207 -16.97 -9.61 18.64
N VAL A 208 -16.18 -8.69 19.21
CA VAL A 208 -14.86 -8.32 18.69
C VAL A 208 -13.92 -9.53 18.65
N GLY A 209 -13.94 -10.36 19.70
CA GLY A 209 -13.18 -11.61 19.75
C GLY A 209 -13.54 -12.56 18.61
N LYS A 210 -14.83 -12.83 18.40
CA LYS A 210 -15.32 -13.69 17.31
C LYS A 210 -14.97 -13.13 15.94
N ALA A 211 -15.17 -11.83 15.71
CA ALA A 211 -14.81 -11.19 14.44
C ALA A 211 -13.31 -11.35 14.13
N LYS A 212 -12.45 -11.14 15.13
CA LYS A 212 -11.01 -11.35 14.99
C LYS A 212 -10.66 -12.81 14.70
N GLU A 213 -11.21 -13.76 15.47
CA GLU A 213 -10.96 -15.20 15.27
C GLU A 213 -11.35 -15.67 13.87
N ASN A 214 -12.49 -15.19 13.37
CA ASN A 214 -12.98 -15.49 12.03
C ASN A 214 -12.05 -14.90 10.95
N LEU A 215 -11.69 -13.62 11.06
CA LEU A 215 -10.77 -12.98 10.12
C LEU A 215 -9.36 -13.59 10.17
N GLN A 216 -8.90 -14.03 11.34
CA GLN A 216 -7.65 -14.76 11.49
C GLN A 216 -7.73 -16.12 10.79
N SER A 217 -8.85 -16.84 10.91
CA SER A 217 -9.07 -18.11 10.20
C SER A 217 -9.05 -17.93 8.68
N VAL A 218 -9.65 -16.85 8.17
CA VAL A 218 -9.56 -16.49 6.75
C VAL A 218 -8.12 -16.19 6.33
N LEU A 219 -7.38 -15.41 7.13
CA LEU A 219 -5.97 -15.13 6.85
C LEU A 219 -5.11 -16.40 6.85
N ASP A 220 -5.34 -17.32 7.78
CA ASP A 220 -4.62 -18.59 7.87
C ASP A 220 -4.94 -19.50 6.67
N LEU A 221 -6.20 -19.53 6.22
CA LEU A 221 -6.62 -20.20 4.99
C LEU A 221 -5.89 -19.61 3.77
N LEU A 222 -5.89 -18.27 3.64
CA LEU A 222 -5.25 -17.57 2.52
C LEU A 222 -3.73 -17.75 2.48
N ARG A 223 -3.09 -18.01 3.63
CA ARG A 223 -1.67 -18.35 3.72
C ARG A 223 -1.37 -19.81 3.34
N ALA A 224 -2.33 -20.71 3.55
CA ALA A 224 -2.19 -22.14 3.30
C ALA A 224 -2.60 -22.56 1.87
N SER A 225 -3.45 -21.77 1.21
CA SER A 225 -4.00 -22.09 -0.11
C SER A 225 -3.10 -21.64 -1.27
N PRO A 226 -3.16 -22.33 -2.43
CA PRO A 226 -2.59 -21.81 -3.67
C PRO A 226 -3.28 -20.48 -4.05
N LYS A 227 -2.49 -19.55 -4.57
CA LYS A 227 -2.92 -18.18 -4.83
C LYS A 227 -3.77 -18.11 -6.11
N THR A 228 -5.11 -18.15 -6.02
CA THR A 228 -6.01 -17.99 -7.18
C THR A 228 -6.73 -16.64 -7.15
N VAL A 229 -7.56 -16.37 -8.16
CA VAL A 229 -8.36 -15.13 -8.26
C VAL A 229 -9.38 -15.04 -7.11
N PHE A 230 -9.97 -16.16 -6.71
CA PHE A 230 -10.94 -16.22 -5.62
C PHE A 230 -10.32 -15.80 -4.27
N GLU A 231 -9.09 -16.23 -3.98
CA GLU A 231 -8.37 -15.85 -2.77
C GLU A 231 -8.08 -14.34 -2.72
N GLN A 232 -7.91 -13.68 -3.86
CA GLN A 232 -7.69 -12.22 -3.90
C GLN A 232 -8.97 -11.44 -3.56
N GLU A 233 -10.10 -11.83 -4.14
CA GLU A 233 -11.39 -11.23 -3.82
C GLU A 233 -11.75 -11.46 -2.34
N LEU A 234 -11.48 -12.66 -1.83
CA LEU A 234 -11.66 -12.98 -0.42
C LEU A 234 -10.75 -12.15 0.49
N LEU A 235 -9.48 -11.96 0.12
CA LEU A 235 -8.54 -11.13 0.89
C LEU A 235 -8.97 -9.66 0.93
N ASP A 236 -9.40 -9.10 -0.21
CA ASP A 236 -9.93 -7.73 -0.27
C ASP A 236 -11.17 -7.56 0.62
N LEU A 237 -12.09 -8.53 0.58
CA LEU A 237 -13.27 -8.52 1.46
C LEU A 237 -12.87 -8.63 2.94
N ALA A 238 -11.92 -9.51 3.28
CA ALA A 238 -11.43 -9.68 4.64
C ALA A 238 -10.77 -8.39 5.17
N ILE A 239 -9.99 -7.69 4.34
CA ILE A 239 -9.41 -6.39 4.70
C ILE A 239 -10.49 -5.36 4.97
N LYS A 240 -11.51 -5.24 4.10
CA LYS A 240 -12.63 -4.29 4.33
C LYS A 240 -13.38 -4.57 5.62
N CYS A 241 -13.62 -5.84 5.93
CA CYS A 241 -14.25 -6.28 7.18
C CYS A 241 -13.37 -5.91 8.38
N ALA A 242 -12.07 -6.18 8.31
CA ALA A 242 -11.12 -5.84 9.35
C ALA A 242 -11.00 -4.31 9.57
N MET A 243 -10.98 -3.52 8.49
CA MET A 243 -11.00 -2.05 8.56
C MET A 243 -12.26 -1.53 9.24
N THR A 244 -13.43 -2.11 8.91
CA THR A 244 -14.71 -1.75 9.52
C THR A 244 -14.71 -2.04 11.02
N ALA A 245 -14.34 -3.28 11.40
CA ALA A 245 -14.26 -3.69 12.80
C ALA A 245 -13.25 -2.82 13.58
N TYR A 246 -12.08 -2.56 12.98
CA TYR A 246 -11.06 -1.71 13.59
C TYR A 246 -11.58 -0.29 13.81
N ALA A 247 -12.17 0.34 12.79
CA ALA A 247 -12.68 1.70 12.88
C ALA A 247 -13.78 1.84 13.94
N ILE A 248 -14.74 0.90 14.00
CA ILE A 248 -15.78 0.87 15.03
C ILE A 248 -15.15 0.78 16.41
N THR A 249 -14.20 -0.13 16.60
CA THR A 249 -13.56 -0.30 17.91
C THR A 249 -12.67 0.90 18.30
N GLU A 250 -12.06 1.60 17.35
CA GLU A 250 -11.35 2.87 17.60
C GLU A 250 -12.28 3.97 18.06
N VAL A 251 -13.46 4.06 17.44
CA VAL A 251 -14.53 4.97 17.85
C VAL A 251 -14.96 4.62 19.29
N MET A 252 -15.28 3.36 19.59
CA MET A 252 -15.69 2.91 20.93
C MET A 252 -14.73 3.24 22.08
N LYS A 253 -13.44 3.41 21.80
CA LYS A 253 -12.44 3.77 22.82
C LYS A 253 -12.56 5.22 23.30
N ARG A 254 -13.20 6.08 22.51
CA ARG A 254 -13.30 7.51 22.82
C ARG A 254 -14.23 7.73 24.00
N ASP A 255 -13.70 8.38 25.03
CA ASP A 255 -14.50 8.75 26.19
C ASP A 255 -15.57 9.80 25.80
N GLU A 256 -15.33 10.57 24.75
CA GLU A 256 -16.27 11.56 24.21
C GLU A 256 -17.58 10.93 23.72
N ILE A 257 -17.58 9.65 23.30
CA ILE A 257 -18.81 8.97 22.85
C ILE A 257 -19.80 8.80 23.98
N LYS A 258 -19.36 8.72 25.22
CA LYS A 258 -20.27 8.67 26.38
C LYS A 258 -21.08 9.96 26.53
N MET A 259 -20.63 11.05 25.91
CA MET A 259 -21.30 12.35 25.91
C MET A 259 -22.29 12.49 24.74
N ASP A 260 -22.33 11.53 23.81
CA ASP A 260 -23.28 11.44 22.70
C ASP A 260 -24.12 10.15 22.83
N PRO A 261 -25.30 10.21 23.48
CA PRO A 261 -26.13 9.03 23.72
C PRO A 261 -26.60 8.32 22.44
N GLU A 262 -26.86 9.07 21.36
CA GLU A 262 -27.33 8.48 20.09
C GLU A 262 -26.21 7.68 19.43
N LEU A 263 -25.00 8.24 19.38
CA LEU A 263 -23.82 7.54 18.87
C LEU A 263 -23.44 6.37 19.78
N TYR A 264 -23.52 6.54 21.10
CA TYR A 264 -23.26 5.48 22.07
C TYR A 264 -24.20 4.29 21.86
N ASP A 265 -25.52 4.51 21.79
CA ASP A 265 -26.49 3.44 21.60
C ASP A 265 -26.36 2.76 20.23
N ARG A 266 -25.98 3.53 19.20
CA ARG A 266 -25.72 2.98 17.87
C ARG A 266 -24.49 2.07 17.88
N VAL A 267 -23.35 2.56 18.37
CA VAL A 267 -22.05 1.87 18.38
C VAL A 267 -22.06 0.65 19.32
N TYR A 268 -22.79 0.73 20.44
CA TYR A 268 -22.96 -0.37 21.40
C TYR A 268 -24.24 -1.20 21.17
N GLY A 269 -24.88 -1.04 20.01
CA GLY A 269 -26.06 -1.81 19.59
C GLY A 269 -25.68 -3.11 18.89
N ASN A 270 -26.48 -4.17 19.08
CA ASN A 270 -26.20 -5.51 18.53
C ASN A 270 -26.13 -5.51 16.99
N HIS A 271 -26.92 -4.66 16.32
CA HIS A 271 -27.05 -4.57 14.87
C HIS A 271 -25.72 -4.33 14.12
N ILE A 272 -24.75 -3.63 14.74
CA ILE A 272 -23.44 -3.37 14.14
C ILE A 272 -22.62 -4.66 14.03
N TRP A 273 -22.72 -5.54 15.03
CA TRP A 273 -21.95 -6.77 15.10
C TRP A 273 -22.62 -7.94 14.38
N ASP A 274 -23.96 -7.92 14.26
CA ASP A 274 -24.71 -8.91 13.49
C ASP A 274 -24.28 -8.91 12.01
N THR A 275 -23.95 -7.74 11.46
CA THR A 275 -23.42 -7.61 10.08
C THR A 275 -22.03 -8.22 9.94
N ALA A 276 -21.15 -8.03 10.94
CA ALA A 276 -19.82 -8.62 10.97
C ALA A 276 -19.87 -10.15 11.16
N GLN A 277 -20.84 -10.68 11.93
CA GLN A 277 -21.07 -12.12 12.06
C GLN A 277 -21.65 -12.76 10.79
N GLY A 278 -22.58 -12.08 10.11
CA GLY A 278 -23.18 -12.57 8.86
C GLY A 278 -22.17 -12.75 7.74
N LEU A 279 -21.18 -11.85 7.63
CA LEU A 279 -20.09 -11.96 6.64
C LEU A 279 -19.09 -13.09 6.98
N ALA A 280 -19.04 -13.54 8.23
CA ALA A 280 -18.12 -14.57 8.70
C ALA A 280 -18.74 -15.99 8.74
N SER A 281 -20.00 -16.13 8.37
CA SER A 281 -20.72 -17.41 8.33
C SER A 281 -20.92 -17.94 6.89
N ILE A 282 -20.26 -17.30 5.92
CA ILE A 282 -20.11 -17.73 4.52
C ILE A 282 -18.75 -18.43 4.39
#